data_AF-A0A227J6T8-F1
#
_entry.id   AF-A0A227J6T8-F1
#
_cell.length_a   1.000
_cell.length_b   1.000
_cell.length_c   1.000
_cell.angle_alpha   90.00
_cell.angle_beta   90.00
_cell.angle_gamma   90.00
#
_symmetry.space_group_name_H-M   'P 1'
#
loop_
_entity.id
_entity.type
_entity.pdbx_description
1 polymer ?
#
loop_
_entity_poly.entity_id
_entity_poly.type
_entity_poly.pdbx_seq_one_letter_code
_entity_poly.pdbx_strand_id
1 'polypeptide(L)'
;MRICLNLKQLAYDSVSVHLVRNGGEQHNEQYHDLNASELVPVLVDGDLRLNQSLAIIQYLEENYPDVSVIPEQTPLRYQALAMAQDIAMEIHPLNNLRVLQYLEGTLGCEQAQKEEWIHH
;
A
#
# COMPACT_ATOMS: atom_id res chain seq x y z
N MET A 1 -1.53 -5.52 3.54
CA MET A 1 -0.53 -5.63 4.63
C MET A 1 -1.17 -6.13 5.93
N ARG A 2 -2.02 -5.36 6.64
CA ARG A 2 -2.60 -5.83 7.93
C ARG A 2 -3.33 -7.18 7.84
N ILE A 3 -4.07 -7.42 6.75
CA ILE A 3 -4.71 -8.72 6.48
C ILE A 3 -3.66 -9.84 6.40
N CYS A 4 -2.55 -9.63 5.69
CA CYS A 4 -1.46 -10.60 5.59
C CYS A 4 -0.82 -10.89 6.96
N LEU A 5 -0.46 -9.85 7.74
CA LEU A 5 0.08 -10.03 9.09
C LEU A 5 -0.86 -10.83 9.99
N ASN A 6 -2.16 -10.52 9.96
CA ASN A 6 -3.17 -11.25 10.74
C ASN A 6 -3.34 -12.69 10.27
N LEU A 7 -3.38 -12.95 8.95
CA LEU A 7 -3.46 -14.31 8.41
C LEU A 7 -2.24 -15.15 8.81
N LYS A 8 -1.06 -14.54 8.78
CA LYS A 8 0.20 -15.18 9.22
C LYS A 8 0.36 -15.25 10.74
N GLN A 9 -0.61 -14.71 11.49
CA GLN A 9 -0.62 -14.68 12.96
C GLN A 9 0.62 -14.01 13.57
N LEU A 10 1.19 -13.03 12.86
CA LEU A 10 2.34 -12.28 13.34
C LEU A 10 1.87 -11.14 14.25
N ALA A 11 2.50 -11.03 15.43
CA ALA A 11 2.35 -9.86 16.28
C ALA A 11 3.06 -8.66 15.67
N TYR A 12 2.44 -7.48 15.74
CA TYR A 12 3.03 -6.24 15.24
C TYR A 12 2.48 -5.05 16.00
N ASP A 13 3.31 -4.00 16.10
CA ASP A 13 2.87 -2.69 16.59
C ASP A 13 2.33 -1.86 15.42
N SER A 14 1.10 -1.38 15.56
CA SER A 14 0.46 -0.54 14.55
C SER A 14 0.62 0.93 14.89
N VAL A 15 1.50 1.63 14.16
CA VAL A 15 1.61 3.09 14.22
C VAL A 15 0.69 3.69 13.16
N SER A 16 -0.29 4.48 13.62
CA SER A 16 -1.26 5.13 12.72
C SER A 16 -0.66 6.39 12.10
N VAL A 17 -0.89 6.58 10.80
CA VAL A 17 -0.50 7.79 10.04
C VAL A 17 -1.75 8.34 9.37
N HIS A 18 -2.16 9.53 9.77
CA HIS A 18 -3.39 10.14 9.29
C HIS A 18 -3.18 10.90 7.98
N LEU A 19 -3.79 10.43 6.89
CA LEU A 19 -3.48 10.92 5.54
C LEU A 19 -4.05 12.31 5.17
N VAL A 20 -5.04 12.79 5.93
CA VAL A 20 -5.72 14.08 5.69
C VAL A 20 -5.42 15.15 6.76
N ARG A 21 -5.16 14.73 8.01
CA ARG A 21 -5.01 15.65 9.15
C ARG A 21 -3.73 16.45 8.96
N ASN A 22 -3.79 17.77 9.20
CA ASN A 22 -2.66 18.70 9.03
C ASN A 22 -2.04 18.68 7.63
N GLY A 23 -2.82 18.37 6.58
CA GLY A 23 -2.31 18.21 5.22
C GLY A 23 -1.75 16.83 4.91
N GLY A 24 -1.76 15.91 5.88
CA GLY A 24 -1.27 14.53 5.76
C GLY A 24 0.00 14.31 6.58
N GLU A 25 -0.09 13.47 7.61
CA GLU A 25 1.03 13.16 8.50
C GLU A 25 2.19 12.47 7.76
N GLN A 26 1.93 11.83 6.63
CA GLN A 26 2.94 11.21 5.75
C GLN A 26 3.91 12.22 5.11
N HIS A 27 3.58 13.51 5.11
CA HIS A 27 4.42 14.57 4.55
C HIS A 27 5.33 15.24 5.59
N ASN A 28 5.27 14.80 6.86
CA ASN A 28 6.17 15.34 7.87
C ASN A 28 7.60 14.79 7.71
N GLU A 29 8.59 15.54 8.20
CA GLU A 29 10.02 15.20 8.06
C GLU A 29 10.34 13.82 8.63
N GLN A 30 9.77 13.48 9.79
CA GLN A 30 9.99 12.19 10.44
C GLN A 30 9.51 11.00 9.58
N TYR A 31 8.37 11.12 8.92
CA TYR A 31 7.82 10.08 8.06
C TYR A 31 8.52 10.07 6.70
N HIS A 32 8.93 11.23 6.18
CA HIS A 32 9.76 11.33 4.98
C HIS A 32 11.09 10.57 5.15
N ASP A 33 11.76 10.73 6.28
CA ASP A 33 12.99 10.00 6.63
C ASP A 33 12.75 8.48 6.77
N LEU A 34 11.53 8.09 7.15
CA LEU A 34 11.13 6.68 7.20
C LEU A 34 10.85 6.12 5.80
N ASN A 35 10.18 6.89 4.94
CA ASN A 35 9.83 6.54 3.57
C ASN A 35 9.68 7.79 2.70
N ALA A 36 10.71 8.07 1.89
CA ALA A 36 10.75 9.24 1.00
C ALA A 36 9.65 9.26 -0.08
N SER A 37 8.94 8.13 -0.31
CA SER A 37 7.75 8.13 -1.17
C SER A 37 6.52 8.76 -0.51
N GLU A 38 6.56 9.00 0.80
CA GLU A 38 5.46 9.60 1.59
C GLU A 38 4.15 8.83 1.43
N LEU A 39 4.24 7.50 1.38
CA LEU A 39 3.11 6.59 1.25
C LEU A 39 3.06 5.59 2.39
N VAL A 40 1.86 5.08 2.67
CA VAL A 40 1.62 3.96 3.57
C VAL A 40 1.24 2.70 2.75
N PRO A 41 1.54 1.48 3.22
CA PRO A 41 2.24 1.15 4.46
C PRO A 41 3.77 1.16 4.32
N VAL A 42 4.45 1.23 5.49
CA VAL A 42 5.85 0.86 5.67
C VAL A 42 5.90 -0.25 6.72
N LEU A 43 6.67 -1.31 6.46
CA LEU A 43 7.02 -2.32 7.45
C LEU A 43 8.43 -2.01 7.96
N VAL A 44 8.59 -2.02 9.29
CA VAL A 44 9.90 -1.98 9.95
C VAL A 44 10.08 -3.32 10.66
N ASP A 45 11.17 -4.00 10.35
CA ASP A 45 11.53 -5.30 10.93
C ASP A 45 13.03 -5.32 11.24
N GLY A 46 13.38 -5.12 12.50
CA GLY A 46 14.75 -4.83 12.90
C GLY A 46 15.30 -3.60 12.19
N ASP A 47 16.43 -3.75 11.49
CA ASP A 47 17.06 -2.69 10.70
C ASP A 47 16.44 -2.52 9.30
N LEU A 48 15.59 -3.46 8.88
CA LEU A 48 14.97 -3.44 7.56
C LEU A 48 13.75 -2.50 7.56
N ARG A 49 13.68 -1.64 6.54
CA ARG A 49 12.53 -0.79 6.25
C ARG A 49 12.06 -1.08 4.84
N LEU A 50 10.83 -1.55 4.70
CA LEU A 50 10.22 -1.85 3.40
C LEU A 50 8.97 -1.01 3.20
N ASN A 51 8.93 -0.29 2.08
CA ASN A 51 7.70 0.21 1.49
C ASN A 51 7.27 -0.74 0.35
N GLN A 52 6.12 -0.49 -0.26
CA GLN A 52 5.44 -1.36 -1.26
C GLN A 52 4.78 -2.61 -0.66
N SER A 53 3.46 -2.62 -0.70
CA SER A 53 2.64 -3.65 -0.04
C SER A 53 2.87 -5.07 -0.57
N LEU A 54 3.06 -5.25 -1.89
CA LEU A 54 3.33 -6.57 -2.47
C LEU A 54 4.75 -7.06 -2.18
N ALA A 55 5.75 -6.16 -2.13
CA ALA A 55 7.11 -6.51 -1.73
C ALA A 55 7.16 -6.92 -0.24
N ILE A 56 6.45 -6.19 0.62
CA ILE A 56 6.27 -6.55 2.04
C ILE A 56 5.63 -7.94 2.17
N ILE A 57 4.58 -8.24 1.39
CA ILE A 57 3.92 -9.55 1.45
C ILE A 57 4.88 -10.68 1.01
N GLN A 58 5.65 -10.47 -0.06
CA GLN A 58 6.65 -11.44 -0.50
C GLN A 58 7.75 -11.65 0.56
N TYR A 59 8.25 -10.57 1.17
CA TYR A 59 9.21 -10.63 2.28
C TYR A 59 8.68 -11.46 3.44
N LEU A 60 7.44 -11.20 3.87
CA LEU A 60 6.81 -11.93 4.96
C LEU A 60 6.61 -13.41 4.62
N GLU A 61 6.28 -13.72 3.37
CA GLU A 61 6.15 -15.11 2.91
C GLU A 61 7.47 -15.89 3.02
N GLU A 62 8.59 -15.26 2.67
CA GLU A 62 9.91 -15.89 2.68
C GLU A 62 10.51 -16.00 4.08
N ASN A 63 10.30 -15.00 4.94
CA ASN A 63 10.97 -14.90 6.25
C ASN A 63 10.11 -15.43 7.41
N TYR A 64 8.80 -15.58 7.22
CA TYR A 64 7.86 -16.13 8.20
C TYR A 64 7.00 -17.24 7.57
N PRO A 65 7.59 -18.42 7.27
CA PRO A 65 6.96 -19.43 6.41
C PRO A 65 5.88 -20.29 7.09
N ASP A 66 5.68 -20.17 8.40
CA ASP A 66 4.78 -21.06 9.18
C ASP A 66 3.34 -21.11 8.65
N VAL A 67 2.83 -19.99 8.14
CA VAL A 67 1.49 -19.89 7.53
C VAL A 67 1.61 -19.23 6.18
N SER A 68 1.50 -19.99 5.10
CA SER A 68 1.59 -19.46 3.73
C SER A 68 0.35 -18.65 3.35
N VAL A 69 0.54 -17.49 2.73
CA VAL A 69 -0.55 -16.64 2.19
C VAL A 69 -0.47 -16.48 0.67
N ILE A 70 0.57 -17.02 0.04
CA ILE A 70 0.75 -17.02 -1.41
C ILE A 70 0.57 -18.47 -1.89
N PRO A 71 -0.17 -18.72 -3.00
CA PRO A 71 -0.29 -20.07 -3.52
C PRO A 71 1.08 -20.73 -3.78
N GLU A 72 1.12 -22.05 -3.58
CA GLU A 72 2.27 -22.90 -3.93
C GLU A 72 2.68 -22.72 -5.39
N GLN A 73 3.89 -23.16 -5.75
CA GLN A 73 4.48 -23.02 -7.09
C GLN A 73 3.76 -23.83 -8.17
N THR A 74 2.54 -23.42 -8.46
CA THR A 74 1.61 -23.93 -9.46
C THR A 74 1.18 -22.76 -10.36
N PRO A 75 0.54 -23.01 -11.51
CA PRO A 75 -0.01 -21.93 -12.35
C PRO A 75 -0.91 -20.94 -11.59
N LEU A 76 -1.58 -21.40 -10.52
CA LEU A 76 -2.43 -20.56 -9.67
C LEU A 76 -1.67 -19.41 -9.01
N ARG A 77 -0.40 -19.60 -8.65
CA ARG A 77 0.44 -18.53 -8.08
C ARG A 77 0.56 -17.35 -9.03
N TYR A 78 0.79 -17.62 -10.31
CA TYR A 78 0.96 -16.56 -11.31
C TYR A 78 -0.37 -15.87 -11.62
N GLN A 79 -1.48 -16.60 -11.61
CA GLN A 79 -2.82 -16.02 -11.75
C GLN A 79 -3.15 -15.10 -10.56
N ALA A 80 -2.88 -15.56 -9.33
CA ALA A 80 -3.08 -14.74 -8.13
C ALA A 80 -2.17 -13.50 -8.12
N LEU A 81 -0.91 -13.63 -8.56
CA LEU A 81 0.01 -12.51 -8.68
C LEU A 81 -0.46 -11.50 -9.73
N ALA A 82 -0.91 -11.96 -10.89
CA ALA A 82 -1.46 -11.08 -11.93
C ALA A 82 -2.65 -10.28 -11.40
N MET A 83 -3.63 -10.94 -10.76
CA MET A 83 -4.78 -10.24 -10.15
C MET A 83 -4.36 -9.23 -9.08
N ALA A 84 -3.35 -9.57 -8.26
CA ALA A 84 -2.83 -8.64 -7.26
C ALA A 84 -2.14 -7.43 -7.89
N GLN A 85 -1.42 -7.64 -8.99
CA GLN A 85 -0.74 -6.57 -9.73
C GLN A 85 -1.72 -5.67 -10.48
N ASP A 86 -2.77 -6.21 -11.10
CA ASP A 86 -3.84 -5.42 -11.72
C ASP A 86 -4.39 -4.39 -10.72
N ILE A 87 -4.65 -4.82 -9.48
CA ILE A 87 -5.12 -3.93 -8.43
C ILE A 87 -4.03 -2.95 -7.97
N ALA A 88 -2.82 -3.45 -7.69
CA ALA A 88 -1.77 -2.67 -7.04
C ALA A 88 -1.06 -1.67 -7.98
N MET A 89 -1.05 -1.94 -9.27
CA MET A 89 -0.31 -1.17 -10.28
C MET A 89 -1.24 -0.39 -11.21
N GLU A 90 -2.37 -0.94 -11.60
CA GLU A 90 -3.26 -0.31 -12.60
C GLU A 90 -4.44 0.43 -11.94
N ILE A 91 -5.04 -0.13 -10.89
CA ILE A 91 -6.25 0.46 -10.29
C ILE A 91 -5.93 1.42 -9.13
N HIS A 92 -5.26 0.92 -8.09
CA HIS A 92 -5.07 1.66 -6.85
C HIS A 92 -4.20 2.93 -7.01
N PRO A 93 -3.10 2.94 -7.81
CA PRO A 93 -2.27 4.14 -7.95
C PRO A 93 -3.00 5.33 -8.57
N LEU A 94 -3.90 5.09 -9.53
CA LEU A 94 -4.71 6.13 -10.18
C LEU A 94 -5.76 6.73 -9.25
N ASN A 95 -6.23 5.95 -8.29
CA ASN A 95 -7.21 6.36 -7.29
C ASN A 95 -6.58 6.72 -5.92
N ASN A 96 -5.26 6.82 -5.86
CA ASN A 96 -4.56 7.20 -4.64
C ASN A 96 -4.89 8.65 -4.25
N LEU A 97 -4.93 8.94 -2.94
CA LEU A 97 -5.24 10.27 -2.42
C LEU A 97 -4.39 11.38 -3.06
N ARG A 98 -3.09 11.14 -3.31
CA ARG A 98 -2.22 12.14 -3.95
C ARG A 98 -2.67 12.51 -5.37
N VAL A 99 -3.19 11.55 -6.12
CA VAL A 99 -3.69 11.78 -7.50
C VAL A 99 -5.01 12.52 -7.42
N LEU A 100 -5.93 12.06 -6.56
CA LEU A 100 -7.22 12.71 -6.34
C LEU A 100 -7.08 14.17 -5.87
N GLN A 101 -6.12 14.45 -4.98
CA GLN A 101 -5.80 15.80 -4.51
C GLN A 101 -5.20 16.66 -5.63
N TYR A 102 -4.38 16.08 -6.52
CA TYR A 102 -3.83 16.80 -7.66
C TYR A 102 -4.93 17.18 -8.67
N LEU A 103 -5.85 16.26 -8.98
CA LEU A 103 -6.99 16.52 -9.87
C LEU A 103 -7.84 17.69 -9.35
N GLU A 104 -8.22 17.65 -8.07
CA GLU A 104 -9.07 18.68 -7.46
C GLU A 104 -8.31 20.01 -7.24
N GLY A 105 -7.13 19.95 -6.65
CA GLY A 105 -6.39 21.15 -6.23
C GLY A 105 -5.58 21.82 -7.33
N THR A 106 -4.90 21.04 -8.17
CA THR A 106 -4.00 21.59 -9.22
C THR A 106 -4.70 21.73 -10.55
N LEU A 107 -5.49 20.72 -10.97
CA LEU A 107 -6.20 20.75 -12.24
C LEU A 107 -7.60 21.37 -12.13
N GLY A 108 -8.11 21.59 -10.91
CA GLY A 108 -9.40 22.23 -10.70
C GLY A 108 -10.60 21.39 -11.14
N CYS A 109 -10.45 20.06 -11.21
CA CYS A 109 -11.56 19.17 -11.55
C CYS A 109 -12.69 19.29 -10.52
N GLU A 110 -13.92 19.42 -11.00
CA GLU A 110 -15.10 19.43 -10.15
C GLU A 110 -15.35 18.04 -9.53
N GLN A 111 -16.08 18.00 -8.42
CA GLN A 111 -16.38 16.76 -7.69
C GLN A 111 -17.02 15.69 -8.59
N ALA A 112 -17.92 16.09 -9.52
CA ALA A 112 -18.55 15.16 -10.46
C ALA A 112 -17.54 14.51 -11.43
N GLN A 113 -16.53 15.26 -11.89
CA GLN A 113 -15.48 14.75 -12.77
C GLN A 113 -14.52 13.81 -12.03
N LYS A 114 -14.25 14.10 -10.76
CA LYS A 114 -13.47 13.22 -9.87
C LYS A 114 -14.19 11.90 -9.59
N GLU A 115 -15.50 11.93 -9.42
CA GLU A 115 -16.32 10.72 -9.29
C GLU A 115 -16.32 9.90 -10.58
N GLU A 116 -16.46 10.56 -11.74
CA GLU A 116 -16.32 9.90 -13.05
C GLU A 116 -14.95 9.24 -13.22
N TRP A 117 -13.86 9.90 -12.79
CA TRP A 117 -12.51 9.32 -12.79
C TRP A 117 -12.41 8.05 -11.94
N ILE A 118 -12.97 8.06 -10.72
CA ILE A 118 -12.92 6.90 -9.81
C ILE A 118 -13.69 5.70 -10.38
N HIS A 119 -14.72 5.97 -11.19
CA HIS A 119 -15.55 4.94 -11.82
C HIS A 119 -15.01 4.43 -13.17
N HIS A 120 -14.03 5.10 -13.77
CA HIS A 120 -13.40 4.70 -15.03
C HIS A 120 -12.46 3.51 -14.83
#